data_AF-A0A085B6S6-F1
#
_entry.id   AF-A0A085B6S6-F1
#
_cell.length_a   1.000
_cell.length_b   1.000
_cell.length_c   1.000
_cell.angle_alpha   90.00
_cell.angle_beta   90.00
_cell.angle_gamma   90.00
#
_symmetry.space_group_name_H-M   'P 1'
#
loop_
_entity.id
_entity.type
_entity.pdbx_description
1 polymer ?
#
loop_
_entity_poly.entity_id
_entity_poly.type
_entity_poly.pdbx_seq_one_letter_code
_entity_poly.pdbx_strand_id
1 'polypeptide(L)'
;MTTKLTLTVEKSVIEKAKKYAKGTQRSLSEMVQKYLETLVESPKEDSELSPKIKKLAGSLKMPEDFDYDKALDDYYREKYKL
;
A
#
# COMPACT_ATOMS: atom_id res chain seq x y z
N MET A 1 8.57 -8.00 -23.50
CA MET A 1 9.65 -9.01 -23.60
C MET A 1 10.14 -9.27 -22.18
N THR A 2 10.28 -10.53 -21.74
CA THR A 2 10.75 -10.85 -20.38
C THR A 2 12.25 -11.09 -20.37
N THR A 3 12.97 -10.44 -19.47
CA THR A 3 14.41 -10.58 -19.30
C THR A 3 14.73 -11.12 -17.91
N LYS A 4 15.81 -11.89 -17.78
CA LYS A 4 16.26 -12.41 -16.48
C LYS A 4 17.17 -11.38 -15.82
N LEU A 5 16.80 -10.96 -14.61
CA LEU A 5 17.61 -10.12 -13.73
C LEU A 5 18.23 -11.01 -12.64
N THR A 6 19.55 -11.02 -12.53
CA THR A 6 20.27 -11.73 -11.46
C THR A 6 20.70 -10.74 -10.40
N LEU A 7 20.26 -10.96 -9.15
CA LEU A 7 20.60 -10.11 -8.00
C LEU A 7 21.46 -10.88 -7.01
N THR A 8 22.51 -10.23 -6.50
CA THR A 8 23.30 -10.75 -5.39
C THR A 8 22.67 -10.32 -4.07
N VAL A 9 22.17 -11.29 -3.30
CA VAL A 9 21.50 -11.05 -2.02
C VAL A 9 21.98 -12.10 -1.03
N GLU A 10 22.03 -11.76 0.26
CA GLU A 10 22.36 -12.73 1.31
C GLU A 10 21.44 -13.94 1.30
N LYS A 11 22.02 -15.13 1.48
CA LYS A 11 21.29 -16.40 1.51
C LYS A 11 20.18 -16.42 2.59
N SER A 12 20.46 -15.84 3.75
CA SER A 12 19.53 -15.72 4.89
C SER A 12 18.24 -14.97 4.50
N VAL A 13 18.39 -13.91 3.68
CA VAL A 13 17.28 -13.09 3.19
C VAL A 13 16.49 -13.85 2.14
N ILE A 14 17.16 -14.57 1.22
CA ILE A 14 16.50 -15.38 0.18
C ILE A 14 15.60 -16.46 0.81
N GLU A 15 16.07 -17.14 1.86
CA GLU A 15 15.28 -18.17 2.56
C GLU A 15 14.03 -17.59 3.23
N LYS A 16 14.17 -16.47 3.95
CA LYS A 16 13.03 -15.77 4.57
C LYS A 16 12.03 -15.31 3.52
N ALA A 17 12.51 -14.73 2.42
CA ALA A 17 11.67 -14.24 1.34
C ALA A 17 10.90 -15.38 0.64
N LYS A 18 11.55 -16.53 0.38
CA LYS A 18 10.87 -17.72 -0.16
C LYS A 18 9.79 -18.26 0.77
N LYS A 19 10.07 -18.29 2.08
CA LYS A 19 9.07 -18.73 3.08
C LYS A 19 7.86 -17.81 3.09
N TYR A 20 8.08 -16.50 3.05
CA TYR A 20 7.01 -15.51 2.97
C TYR A 20 6.18 -15.67 1.68
N ALA A 21 6.85 -15.77 0.53
CA ALA A 21 6.20 -15.92 -0.77
C ALA A 21 5.27 -17.16 -0.82
N LYS A 22 5.76 -18.30 -0.28
CA LYS A 22 4.97 -19.54 -0.16
C LYS A 22 3.72 -19.37 0.71
N GLY A 23 3.82 -18.62 1.81
CA GLY A 23 2.67 -18.31 2.67
C GLY A 23 1.59 -17.46 1.98
N THR A 24 2.01 -16.62 1.03
CA THR A 24 1.12 -15.73 0.26
C THR A 24 0.66 -16.31 -1.09
N GLN A 25 0.97 -17.58 -1.39
CA GLN A 25 0.71 -18.22 -2.69
C GLN A 25 1.27 -17.43 -3.90
N ARG A 26 2.33 -16.66 -3.69
CA ARG A 26 2.99 -15.85 -4.73
C ARG A 26 4.39 -16.33 -5.00
N SER A 27 4.90 -16.08 -6.20
CA SER A 27 6.31 -16.32 -6.49
C SER A 27 7.19 -15.16 -6.01
N LEU A 28 8.42 -15.46 -5.61
CA LEU A 28 9.38 -14.42 -5.23
C LEU A 28 9.65 -13.46 -6.40
N SER A 29 9.72 -13.99 -7.63
CA SER A 29 9.91 -13.18 -8.84
C SER A 29 8.75 -12.21 -9.08
N GLU A 30 7.51 -12.65 -8.89
CA GLU A 30 6.32 -11.80 -9.00
C GLU A 30 6.34 -10.68 -7.95
N MET A 31 6.72 -10.99 -6.71
CA MET A 31 6.84 -9.99 -5.66
C MET A 31 7.88 -8.91 -5.98
N VAL A 32 9.06 -9.32 -6.45
CA VAL A 32 10.14 -8.40 -6.82
C VAL A 32 9.75 -7.58 -8.04
N GLN A 33 9.16 -8.20 -9.06
CA GLN A 33 8.66 -7.52 -10.26
C GLN A 33 7.68 -6.41 -9.88
N LYS A 34 6.67 -6.73 -9.07
CA LYS A 34 5.65 -5.76 -8.65
C LYS A 34 6.21 -4.62 -7.80
N TYR A 35 7.19 -4.93 -6.96
CA TYR A 35 7.89 -3.90 -6.19
C TYR A 35 8.66 -2.95 -7.10
N LEU A 36 9.40 -3.47 -8.08
CA LEU A 36 10.09 -2.66 -9.07
C LEU A 36 9.10 -1.81 -9.87
N GLU A 37 7.99 -2.38 -10.35
CA GLU A 37 6.92 -1.63 -11.03
C GLU A 37 6.41 -0.45 -10.19
N THR A 38 6.22 -0.66 -8.89
CA THR A 38 5.78 0.40 -7.97
C THR A 38 6.82 1.52 -7.82
N LEU A 39 8.11 1.19 -7.92
CA LEU A 39 9.19 2.18 -7.84
C LEU A 39 9.39 2.97 -9.14
N VAL A 40 9.15 2.34 -10.29
CA VAL A 40 9.35 2.97 -11.61
C VAL A 40 8.06 3.59 -12.17
N GLU A 41 6.90 3.30 -11.57
CA GLU A 41 5.75 4.19 -11.70
C GLU A 41 6.13 5.52 -11.07
N SER A 42 6.64 6.43 -11.91
CA SER A 42 6.63 7.87 -11.66
C SER A 42 5.25 8.24 -11.09
N PRO A 43 5.15 9.25 -10.22
CA PRO A 43 3.84 9.82 -9.90
C PRO A 43 3.24 10.29 -11.22
N LYS A 44 2.46 9.42 -11.87
CA LYS A 44 1.54 9.83 -12.90
C LYS A 44 0.64 10.79 -12.14
N GLU A 45 0.79 12.06 -12.49
CA GLU A 45 -0.27 13.05 -12.40
C GLU A 45 -1.58 12.30 -12.63
N ASP A 46 -2.44 12.35 -11.62
CA ASP A 46 -3.70 11.62 -11.57
C ASP A 46 -3.57 10.09 -11.59
N SER A 47 -3.09 9.54 -10.46
CA SER A 47 -3.66 8.28 -9.98
C SER A 47 -5.15 8.51 -9.78
N GLU A 48 -5.94 8.35 -10.83
CA GLU A 48 -7.39 8.33 -10.73
C GLU A 48 -7.72 7.36 -9.62
N LEU A 49 -8.17 7.89 -8.48
CA LEU A 49 -8.66 7.10 -7.36
C LEU A 49 -9.50 5.96 -7.94
N SER A 50 -9.24 4.72 -7.52
CA SER A 50 -9.98 3.55 -8.02
C SER A 50 -11.48 3.89 -8.05
N PRO A 51 -12.26 3.49 -9.08
CA PRO A 51 -13.66 3.90 -9.19
C PRO A 51 -14.49 3.64 -7.93
N LYS A 52 -14.10 2.64 -7.12
CA LYS A 52 -14.66 2.37 -5.79
C LYS A 52 -14.32 3.48 -4.77
N ILE A 53 -13.07 3.95 -4.75
CA ILE A 53 -12.59 5.02 -3.88
C ILE A 53 -13.19 6.36 -4.30
N LYS A 54 -13.31 6.68 -5.60
CA LYS A 54 -14.02 7.90 -6.07
C LYS A 54 -15.47 7.92 -5.59
N LYS A 55 -16.18 6.79 -5.68
CA LYS A 55 -17.56 6.66 -5.17
C LYS A 55 -17.66 6.84 -3.66
N LEU A 56 -16.66 6.39 -2.91
CA LEU A 56 -16.60 6.53 -1.45
C LEU A 56 -16.25 7.97 -1.04
N ALA A 57 -15.29 8.61 -1.70
CA ALA A 57 -14.82 9.96 -1.38
C ALA A 57 -15.94 11.00 -1.44
N GLY A 58 -16.84 10.92 -2.42
CA GLY A 58 -18.01 11.81 -2.53
C GLY A 58 -19.23 11.39 -1.69
N SER A 59 -19.20 10.21 -1.05
CA SER A 59 -20.31 9.72 -0.21
C SER A 59 -20.25 10.22 1.23
N LEU A 60 -19.08 10.66 1.67
CA LEU A 60 -18.86 11.25 2.99
C LEU A 60 -19.24 12.73 2.92
N LYS A 61 -20.43 13.06 3.41
CA LYS A 61 -20.85 14.46 3.60
C LYS A 61 -20.18 14.97 4.88
N MET A 62 -19.04 15.64 4.75
CA MET A 62 -18.46 16.39 5.87
C MET A 62 -19.10 17.78 5.94
N PRO A 63 -19.36 18.30 7.16
CA PRO A 63 -19.73 19.70 7.32
C PRO A 63 -18.59 20.60 6.84
N GLU A 64 -18.91 21.79 6.32
CA GLU A 64 -17.90 22.74 5.82
C GLU A 64 -16.91 23.20 6.91
N ASP A 65 -17.32 23.13 8.18
CA ASP A 65 -16.53 23.47 9.37
C ASP A 65 -15.95 22.20 10.07
N PHE A 66 -15.58 21.19 9.28
CA PHE A 66 -15.02 19.95 9.84
C PHE A 66 -13.55 20.14 10.24
N ASP A 67 -13.33 20.28 11.55
CA ASP A 67 -12.00 20.30 12.15
C ASP A 67 -11.47 18.87 12.32
N TYR A 68 -10.62 18.44 11.38
CA TYR A 68 -10.04 17.09 11.35
C TYR A 68 -9.26 16.77 12.62
N ASP A 69 -8.50 17.73 13.15
CA ASP A 69 -7.63 17.52 14.29
C ASP A 69 -8.45 17.31 15.57
N LYS A 70 -9.52 18.08 15.76
CA LYS A 70 -10.46 17.86 16.88
C LYS A 70 -11.16 16.51 16.80
N ALA A 71 -11.69 16.15 15.63
CA ALA A 71 -12.37 14.87 15.45
C ALA A 71 -11.45 13.67 15.71
N LEU A 72 -10.17 13.80 15.35
CA LEU A 72 -9.16 12.79 15.60
C LEU A 72 -8.81 12.66 17.09
N ASP A 73 -8.67 13.79 17.80
CA ASP A 73 -8.44 13.82 19.25
C ASP A 73 -9.62 13.17 19.99
N ASP A 74 -10.86 13.55 19.65
CA ASP A 74 -12.08 12.99 20.23
C ASP A 74 -12.17 11.47 20.00
N TYR A 75 -11.85 10.98 18.79
CA TYR A 75 -11.81 9.55 18.51
C TYR A 75 -10.80 8.81 19.38
N TYR A 76 -9.60 9.36 19.56
CA TYR A 76 -8.58 8.74 20.39
C TYR A 76 -8.92 8.77 21.87
N ARG A 77 -9.54 9.85 22.35
CA ARG A 77 -10.11 9.94 23.70
C ARG A 77 -11.18 8.89 23.92
N GLU A 78 -12.12 8.74 23.01
CA GLU A 78 -13.22 7.77 23.15
C GLU A 78 -12.70 6.32 23.07
N LYS A 79 -11.84 6.03 22.10
CA LYS A 79 -11.31 4.69 21.85
C LYS A 79 -10.39 4.20 22.96
N TYR A 80 -9.50 5.05 23.43
CA TYR A 80 -8.49 4.70 24.42
C TYR A 80 -8.83 5.18 25.84
N LYS A 81 -9.98 5.85 26.01
CA LYS A 81 -10.45 6.41 27.29
C LYS A 81 -9.38 7.30 27.96
N LEU A 82 -8.75 8.14 27.14
CA LEU A 82 -7.77 9.15 27.56
C LEU A 82 -8.46 10.38 28.16
#